data_AF-A0AAT9H4N0-F1
#
_entry.id   AF-A0AAT9H4N0-F1
#
_cell.length_a   1.000
_cell.length_b   1.000
_cell.length_c   1.000
_cell.angle_alpha   90.00
_cell.angle_beta   90.00
_cell.angle_gamma   90.00
#
_symmetry.space_group_name_H-M   'P 1'
#
loop_
_entity.id
_entity.type
_entity.pdbx_description
1 polymer ?
#
loop_
_entity_poly.entity_id
_entity_poly.type
_entity_poly.pdbx_seq_one_letter_code
_entity_poly.pdbx_strand_id
1 'polypeptide(L)'
;MVKLKKYNGVLKLFVIFLTLFFIFSCSQKNYNLTKIEGKLLPITEKGTETPAIENFIKPYRDHINKDLDNILAYCPETLDKSTGKWQTSIGNLMADVCVKRGNLVFEAREKKTIDLCLLNHGGIRAILPKGNVTTRTAFEIMPFENSMVVMALKGDQILELTSYIIKAQKAQPLSGMTFTIAKDKTAKNIMIQGKPLDLNKIYYVATNDYLANGGDSMSFFAKSVQKYDLNYKLRDVLIDYFKEVDTIPVAKDIRITEE
;
A
#
# COMPACT_ATOMS: atom_id res chain seq x y z
N MET A 1 57.81 25.78 -86.39
CA MET A 1 56.80 24.78 -86.78
C MET A 1 57.03 23.51 -85.96
N VAL A 2 56.27 23.31 -84.88
CA VAL A 2 56.14 21.98 -84.24
C VAL A 2 54.66 21.79 -83.88
N LYS A 3 53.93 21.07 -84.73
CA LYS A 3 52.54 20.65 -84.49
C LYS A 3 52.55 19.56 -83.41
N LEU A 4 52.44 19.92 -82.14
CA LEU A 4 52.28 18.95 -81.04
C LEU A 4 50.84 18.42 -81.01
N LYS A 5 50.53 17.50 -81.93
CA LYS A 5 49.20 16.90 -82.15
C LYS A 5 48.83 15.80 -81.13
N LYS A 6 49.47 15.72 -79.96
CA LYS A 6 49.33 14.60 -79.00
C LYS A 6 49.03 14.97 -77.53
N TYR A 7 48.64 16.22 -77.22
CA TYR A 7 48.25 16.60 -75.84
C TYR A 7 46.81 16.19 -75.45
N ASN A 8 45.99 15.80 -76.43
CA ASN A 8 44.57 15.48 -76.22
C ASN A 8 44.31 14.15 -75.50
N GLY A 9 45.26 13.21 -75.50
CA GLY A 9 45.08 11.91 -74.84
C GLY A 9 45.15 12.02 -73.31
N VAL A 10 46.19 12.70 -72.81
CA VAL A 10 46.39 12.91 -71.36
C VAL A 10 45.31 13.81 -70.78
N LEU A 11 44.93 14.87 -71.50
CA LEU A 11 43.84 15.76 -71.08
C LEU A 11 42.48 15.04 -71.07
N LYS A 12 42.19 14.17 -72.06
CA LYS A 12 40.97 13.34 -72.05
C LYS A 12 40.97 12.35 -70.90
N LEU A 13 42.08 11.67 -70.62
CA LEU A 13 42.19 10.74 -69.49
C LEU A 13 42.06 11.46 -68.16
N PHE A 14 42.65 12.65 -68.02
CA PHE A 14 42.49 13.50 -66.85
C PHE A 14 41.03 13.94 -66.65
N VAL A 15 40.37 14.39 -67.73
CA VAL A 15 38.95 14.78 -67.67
C VAL A 15 38.07 13.58 -67.31
N ILE A 16 38.29 12.40 -67.92
CA ILE A 16 37.56 11.16 -67.61
C ILE A 16 37.77 10.73 -66.15
N PHE A 17 39.00 10.81 -65.66
CA PHE A 17 39.31 10.50 -64.26
C PHE A 17 38.64 11.49 -63.31
N LEU A 18 38.66 12.78 -63.66
CA LEU A 18 37.99 13.83 -62.90
C LEU A 18 36.46 13.64 -62.88
N THR A 19 35.83 13.34 -64.02
CA THR A 19 34.38 13.05 -64.07
C THR A 19 34.03 11.79 -63.30
N LEU A 20 34.80 10.70 -63.42
CA LEU A 20 34.58 9.50 -62.62
C LEU A 20 34.69 9.79 -61.11
N PHE A 21 35.65 10.62 -60.70
CA PHE A 21 35.81 11.03 -59.30
C PHE A 21 34.60 11.83 -58.79
N PHE A 22 34.03 12.71 -59.60
CA PHE A 22 32.83 13.47 -59.23
C PHE A 22 31.55 12.62 -59.18
N ILE A 23 31.44 11.55 -59.99
CA ILE A 23 30.27 10.65 -59.98
C ILE A 23 30.23 9.81 -58.67
N PHE A 24 31.38 9.41 -58.13
CA PHE A 24 31.45 8.65 -56.87
C PHE A 24 31.40 9.52 -55.59
N SER A 25 31.52 10.84 -55.71
CA SER A 25 31.54 11.74 -54.54
C SER A 25 30.15 12.04 -53.97
N CYS A 26 29.08 11.86 -54.75
CA CYS A 26 27.70 12.00 -54.27
C CYS A 26 27.15 10.67 -53.74
N SER A 27 27.65 10.24 -52.57
CA SER A 27 26.98 9.19 -51.78
C SER A 27 25.88 9.79 -50.91
N GLN A 28 24.72 9.15 -50.86
CA GLN A 28 23.60 9.56 -50.02
C GLN A 28 24.04 9.57 -48.55
N LYS A 29 23.88 10.71 -47.86
CA LYS A 29 24.18 10.81 -46.43
C LYS A 29 23.19 9.93 -45.65
N ASN A 30 23.62 8.73 -45.28
CA ASN A 30 22.87 7.87 -44.37
C ASN A 30 22.99 8.44 -42.96
N TYR A 31 21.90 9.01 -42.45
CA TYR A 31 21.83 9.43 -41.06
C TYR A 31 21.67 8.20 -40.18
N ASN A 32 22.73 7.87 -39.46
CA ASN A 32 22.67 6.87 -38.41
C ASN A 32 22.39 7.59 -37.09
N LEU A 33 21.40 7.11 -36.35
CA LEU A 33 21.16 7.56 -34.99
C LEU A 33 22.40 7.23 -34.14
N THR A 34 23.13 8.25 -33.71
CA THR A 34 24.36 8.08 -32.91
C THR A 34 24.11 8.14 -31.41
N LYS A 35 23.06 8.86 -30.98
CA LYS A 35 22.74 9.06 -29.57
C LYS A 35 21.28 9.47 -29.38
N ILE A 36 20.63 8.93 -28.36
CA ILE A 36 19.40 9.48 -27.80
C ILE A 36 19.76 10.02 -26.41
N GLU A 37 19.42 11.29 -26.15
CA GLU A 37 19.53 11.88 -24.82
C GLU A 37 18.14 12.21 -24.30
N GLY A 38 17.86 11.78 -23.06
CA GLY A 38 16.64 12.12 -22.33
C GLY A 38 17.02 12.79 -21.01
N LYS A 39 16.25 13.80 -20.61
CA LYS A 39 16.36 14.42 -19.29
C LYS A 39 15.01 14.37 -18.60
N LEU A 40 14.99 13.86 -17.37
CA LEU A 40 13.83 13.99 -16.50
C LEU A 40 13.67 15.46 -16.12
N LEU A 41 12.52 16.04 -16.43
CA LEU A 41 12.14 17.35 -15.92
C LEU A 41 11.35 17.11 -14.63
N PRO A 42 11.93 17.35 -13.44
CA PRO A 42 11.21 17.16 -12.19
C PRO A 42 10.09 18.20 -12.07
N ILE A 43 8.91 17.76 -11.66
CA ILE A 43 7.86 18.68 -11.22
C ILE A 43 8.30 19.19 -9.83
N THR A 44 8.57 20.50 -9.75
CA THR A 44 9.01 21.17 -8.51
C THR A 44 8.04 22.29 -8.16
N GLU A 45 8.04 22.72 -6.89
CA GLU A 45 7.25 23.87 -6.41
C GLU A 45 7.60 25.20 -7.12
N LYS A 46 8.71 25.26 -7.86
CA LYS A 46 9.15 26.46 -8.61
C LYS A 46 8.44 26.65 -9.95
N GLY A 47 7.49 25.79 -10.30
CA GLY A 47 6.64 25.97 -11.49
C GLY A 47 5.57 27.04 -11.28
N THR A 48 5.27 27.82 -12.31
CA THR A 48 4.16 28.77 -12.28
C THR A 48 2.85 27.97 -12.35
N GLU A 49 1.99 28.10 -11.35
CA GLU A 49 0.63 27.56 -11.43
C GLU A 49 -0.07 28.12 -12.67
N THR A 50 -0.75 27.26 -13.44
CA THR A 50 -1.52 27.70 -14.59
C THR A 50 -2.90 28.14 -14.10
N PRO A 51 -3.27 29.45 -14.14
CA PRO A 51 -4.51 29.92 -13.52
C PRO A 51 -5.77 29.25 -14.06
N ALA A 52 -5.76 28.86 -15.35
CA ALA A 52 -6.87 28.13 -15.96
C ALA A 52 -7.08 26.73 -15.33
N ILE A 53 -6.00 26.01 -15.01
CA ILE A 53 -6.06 24.71 -14.35
C ILE A 53 -6.52 24.89 -12.90
N GLU A 54 -5.96 25.89 -12.21
CA GLU A 54 -6.34 26.17 -10.82
C GLU A 54 -7.82 26.53 -10.70
N ASN A 55 -8.31 27.45 -11.53
CA ASN A 55 -9.72 27.82 -11.55
C ASN A 55 -10.65 26.64 -11.90
N PHE A 56 -10.19 25.71 -12.74
CA PHE A 56 -10.94 24.51 -13.07
C PHE A 56 -11.02 23.52 -11.89
N ILE A 57 -9.91 23.29 -11.17
CA ILE A 57 -9.84 22.30 -10.08
C ILE A 57 -10.45 22.85 -8.78
N LYS A 58 -10.34 24.16 -8.54
CA LYS A 58 -10.77 24.81 -7.30
C LYS A 58 -12.17 24.40 -6.79
N PRO A 59 -13.26 24.45 -7.58
CA PRO A 59 -14.59 24.08 -7.08
C PRO A 59 -14.68 22.62 -6.63
N TYR A 60 -14.00 21.69 -7.32
CA TYR A 60 -13.95 20.28 -6.93
C TYR A 60 -13.14 20.09 -5.64
N ARG A 61 -11.99 20.79 -5.55
CA ARG A 61 -11.14 20.76 -4.35
C ARG A 61 -11.88 21.29 -3.13
N ASP A 62 -12.58 22.42 -3.28
CA ASP A 62 -13.36 23.05 -2.21
C ASP A 62 -14.50 22.12 -1.74
N HIS A 63 -15.21 21.49 -2.68
CA HIS A 63 -16.27 20.53 -2.36
C HIS A 63 -15.73 19.31 -1.61
N ILE A 64 -14.66 18.69 -2.12
CA ILE A 64 -14.02 17.54 -1.48
C ILE A 64 -13.48 17.92 -0.09
N ASN A 65 -12.82 19.08 0.03
CA ASN A 65 -12.28 19.53 1.31
C ASN A 65 -13.38 19.73 2.35
N LYS A 66 -14.54 20.28 1.96
CA LYS A 66 -15.68 20.40 2.85
C LYS A 66 -16.10 19.05 3.44
N ASP A 67 -16.15 18.00 2.63
CA ASP A 67 -16.51 16.66 3.09
C ASP A 67 -15.40 16.00 3.93
N LEU A 68 -14.15 16.22 3.54
CA LEU A 68 -12.97 15.69 4.21
C LEU A 68 -12.73 16.32 5.59
N ASP A 69 -13.04 17.61 5.75
CA ASP A 69 -12.74 18.39 6.95
C ASP A 69 -13.89 18.36 7.98
N ASN A 70 -14.98 17.65 7.69
CA ASN A 70 -16.05 17.40 8.65
C ASN A 70 -15.51 16.61 9.86
N ILE A 71 -15.69 17.18 11.05
CA ILE A 71 -15.32 16.56 12.33
C ILE A 71 -16.28 15.39 12.60
N LEU A 72 -15.72 14.20 12.82
CA LEU A 72 -16.47 12.97 13.09
C LEU A 72 -16.38 12.58 14.56
N ALA A 73 -15.21 12.73 15.17
CA ALA A 73 -14.93 12.37 16.56
C ALA A 73 -13.81 13.22 17.16
N TYR A 74 -13.49 13.01 18.43
CA TYR A 74 -12.35 13.58 19.14
C TYR A 74 -11.38 12.50 19.60
N CYS A 75 -10.07 12.68 19.37
CA CYS A 75 -9.02 11.81 19.88
C CYS A 75 -8.32 12.47 21.08
N PRO A 76 -8.31 11.84 22.27
CA PRO A 76 -7.77 12.48 23.48
C PRO A 76 -6.24 12.54 23.53
N GLU A 77 -5.55 11.64 22.81
CA GLU A 77 -4.09 11.51 22.76
C GLU A 77 -3.64 11.22 21.32
N THR A 78 -2.42 11.60 20.94
CA THR A 78 -1.87 11.21 19.64
C THR A 78 -1.51 9.74 19.66
N LEU A 79 -2.05 8.96 18.73
CA LEU A 79 -1.74 7.54 18.58
C LEU A 79 -0.82 7.33 17.38
N ASP A 80 0.33 6.72 17.61
CA ASP A 80 1.33 6.42 16.60
C ASP A 80 1.62 4.92 16.56
N LYS A 81 1.82 4.40 15.35
CA LYS A 81 2.25 3.00 15.15
C LYS A 81 3.70 2.77 15.56
N SER A 82 4.48 3.82 15.78
CA SER A 82 5.88 3.74 16.23
C SER A 82 6.01 3.54 17.76
N THR A 83 4.94 3.79 18.52
CA THR A 83 4.97 3.77 19.99
C THR A 83 4.65 2.38 20.56
N GLY A 84 5.50 1.41 20.27
CA GLY A 84 5.40 0.06 20.83
C GLY A 84 6.12 -0.99 19.99
N LYS A 85 6.63 -2.04 20.66
CA LYS A 85 7.38 -3.11 19.99
C LYS A 85 6.48 -4.12 19.30
N TRP A 86 5.49 -4.65 20.03
CA TRP A 86 4.62 -5.74 19.57
C TRP A 86 3.17 -5.33 19.33
N GLN A 87 2.73 -4.24 19.96
CA GLN A 87 1.40 -3.66 19.81
C GLN A 87 1.51 -2.15 19.98
N THR A 88 0.57 -1.42 19.37
CA THR A 88 0.43 0.04 19.48
C THR A 88 -1.03 0.40 19.68
N SER A 89 -1.31 1.54 20.30
CA SER A 89 -2.71 1.95 20.56
C SER A 89 -3.51 2.13 19.27
N ILE A 90 -2.91 2.70 18.22
CA ILE A 90 -3.56 2.86 16.91
C ILE A 90 -3.79 1.51 16.22
N GLY A 91 -2.82 0.58 16.30
CA GLY A 91 -2.99 -0.76 15.75
C GLY A 91 -4.08 -1.55 16.47
N ASN A 92 -4.10 -1.49 17.80
CA ASN A 92 -5.13 -2.11 18.62
C ASN A 92 -6.52 -1.57 18.27
N LEU A 93 -6.66 -0.24 18.24
CA LEU A 93 -7.90 0.43 17.84
C LEU A 93 -8.37 -0.03 16.46
N MET A 94 -7.50 0.01 15.44
CA MET A 94 -7.87 -0.39 14.07
C MET A 94 -8.36 -1.84 14.02
N ALA A 95 -7.67 -2.76 14.69
CA ALA A 95 -8.06 -4.16 14.72
C ALA A 95 -9.38 -4.38 15.47
N ASP A 96 -9.61 -3.68 16.58
CA ASP A 96 -10.86 -3.77 17.36
C ASP A 96 -12.04 -3.23 16.57
N VAL A 97 -11.87 -2.09 15.91
CA VAL A 97 -12.88 -1.49 15.05
C VAL A 97 -13.24 -2.42 13.90
N CYS A 98 -12.24 -3.08 13.30
CA CYS A 98 -12.47 -4.09 12.28
C CYS A 98 -13.32 -5.26 12.81
N VAL A 99 -13.00 -5.84 13.96
CA VAL A 99 -13.84 -6.90 14.56
C VAL A 99 -15.25 -6.39 14.82
N LYS A 100 -15.39 -5.23 15.49
CA LYS A 100 -16.69 -4.66 15.88
C LYS A 100 -17.58 -4.38 14.66
N ARG A 101 -17.10 -3.62 13.69
CA ARG A 101 -17.86 -3.20 12.50
C ARG A 101 -18.02 -4.34 11.50
N GLY A 102 -16.99 -5.16 11.33
CA GLY A 102 -17.03 -6.33 10.45
C GLY A 102 -18.07 -7.35 10.90
N ASN A 103 -18.25 -7.55 12.21
CA ASN A 103 -19.27 -8.46 12.74
C ASN A 103 -20.69 -8.03 12.37
N LEU A 104 -20.99 -6.73 12.30
CA LEU A 104 -22.31 -6.26 11.86
C LEU A 104 -22.67 -6.79 10.48
N VAL A 105 -21.69 -6.86 9.57
CA VAL A 105 -21.89 -7.36 8.20
C VAL A 105 -21.82 -8.88 8.15
N PHE A 106 -20.81 -9.46 8.81
CA PHE A 106 -20.54 -10.89 8.75
C PHE A 106 -21.63 -11.72 9.44
N GLU A 107 -22.12 -11.28 10.60
CA GLU A 107 -23.24 -11.94 11.27
C GLU A 107 -24.54 -11.79 10.48
N ALA A 108 -24.79 -10.62 9.90
CA ALA A 108 -25.99 -10.39 9.09
C ALA A 108 -26.04 -11.32 7.87
N ARG A 109 -24.93 -11.45 7.14
CA ARG A 109 -24.84 -12.21 5.87
C ARG A 109 -24.57 -13.70 6.06
N GLU A 110 -23.65 -14.05 6.94
CA GLU A 110 -23.08 -15.41 7.04
C GLU A 110 -23.48 -16.16 8.32
N LYS A 111 -24.18 -15.49 9.26
CA LYS A 111 -24.57 -16.04 10.57
C LYS A 111 -23.37 -16.60 11.37
N LYS A 112 -22.22 -15.93 11.24
CA LYS A 112 -20.95 -16.27 11.87
C LYS A 112 -20.34 -15.02 12.49
N THR A 113 -19.48 -15.22 13.49
CA THR A 113 -18.79 -14.14 14.21
C THR A 113 -17.29 -14.22 13.95
N ILE A 114 -16.66 -13.07 13.73
CA ILE A 114 -15.22 -12.87 13.60
C ILE A 114 -14.59 -13.11 14.98
N ASP A 115 -13.68 -14.08 15.07
CA ASP A 115 -12.97 -14.45 16.30
C ASP A 115 -11.77 -13.54 16.57
N LEU A 116 -11.07 -13.07 15.53
CA LEU A 116 -9.88 -12.22 15.69
C LEU A 116 -9.65 -11.36 14.45
N CYS A 117 -8.80 -10.34 14.56
CA CYS A 117 -8.36 -9.52 13.43
C CYS A 117 -6.83 -9.44 13.41
N LEU A 118 -6.25 -9.55 12.21
CA LEU A 118 -4.85 -9.21 11.95
C LEU A 118 -4.77 -8.29 10.73
N LEU A 119 -4.15 -7.12 10.90
CA LEU A 119 -3.73 -6.24 9.81
C LEU A 119 -2.20 -6.11 9.81
N ASN A 120 -1.66 -5.41 8.81
CA ASN A 120 -0.25 -5.14 8.72
C ASN A 120 0.09 -3.72 9.21
N HIS A 121 1.19 -3.60 9.94
CA HIS A 121 1.78 -2.34 10.40
C HIS A 121 2.04 -1.36 9.24
N GLY A 122 2.39 -1.89 8.06
CA GLY A 122 2.59 -1.10 6.85
C GLY A 122 1.32 -0.45 6.31
N GLY A 123 0.15 -0.98 6.67
CA GLY A 123 -1.16 -0.46 6.30
C GLY A 123 -1.52 0.86 6.99
N ILE A 124 -0.96 1.12 8.18
CA ILE A 124 -1.14 2.38 8.90
C ILE A 124 -0.21 3.44 8.29
N ARG A 125 -0.74 4.50 7.68
CA ARG A 125 0.05 5.44 6.87
C ARG A 125 0.28 6.80 7.53
N ALA A 126 -0.52 7.15 8.52
CA ALA A 126 -0.39 8.35 9.32
C ALA A 126 -0.63 8.05 10.81
N ILE A 127 -0.24 8.99 11.66
CA ILE A 127 -0.66 9.01 13.06
C ILE A 127 -2.15 9.39 13.17
N LEU A 128 -2.78 9.03 14.27
CA LEU A 128 -4.06 9.62 14.67
C LEU A 128 -3.74 10.77 15.63
N PRO A 129 -3.78 12.04 15.21
CA PRO A 129 -3.40 13.16 16.07
C PRO A 129 -4.43 13.37 17.18
N LYS A 130 -3.96 13.86 18.34
CA LYS A 130 -4.85 14.43 19.37
C LYS A 130 -5.68 15.56 18.78
N GLY A 131 -6.96 15.62 19.12
CA GLY A 131 -7.89 16.66 18.69
C GLY A 131 -8.98 16.13 17.79
N ASN A 132 -9.47 16.98 16.89
CA ASN A 132 -10.56 16.63 15.98
C ASN A 132 -10.10 15.55 14.99
N VAL A 133 -10.91 14.50 14.89
CA VAL A 133 -10.76 13.42 13.91
C VAL A 133 -11.78 13.67 12.81
N THR A 134 -11.32 13.74 11.57
CA THR A 134 -12.17 14.02 10.40
C THR A 134 -12.17 12.86 9.44
N THR A 135 -12.99 12.96 8.38
CA THR A 135 -12.91 12.03 7.24
C THR A 135 -11.49 12.01 6.66
N ARG A 136 -10.83 13.17 6.53
CA ARG A 136 -9.43 13.29 6.07
C ARG A 136 -8.48 12.44 6.90
N THR A 137 -8.64 12.45 8.22
CA THR A 137 -7.81 11.64 9.13
C THR A 137 -7.90 10.15 8.78
N ALA A 138 -9.08 9.63 8.44
CA ALA A 138 -9.23 8.24 8.00
C ALA A 138 -8.55 7.97 6.65
N PHE A 139 -8.63 8.91 5.68
CA PHE A 139 -7.92 8.81 4.40
C PHE A 139 -6.40 8.83 4.57
N GLU A 140 -5.87 9.64 5.48
CA GLU A 140 -4.44 9.72 5.77
C GLU A 140 -3.94 8.46 6.48
N ILE A 141 -4.71 7.89 7.41
CA ILE A 141 -4.36 6.66 8.11
C ILE A 141 -4.43 5.44 7.18
N MET A 142 -5.48 5.31 6.39
CA MET A 142 -5.73 4.16 5.49
C MET A 142 -6.09 4.64 4.06
N PRO A 143 -5.10 5.07 3.26
CA PRO A 143 -5.33 5.64 1.92
C PRO A 143 -5.65 4.58 0.86
N PHE A 144 -5.46 3.31 1.16
CA PHE A 144 -5.66 2.22 0.19
C PHE A 144 -7.14 1.84 0.05
N GLU A 145 -7.51 1.37 -1.15
CA GLU A 145 -8.85 0.89 -1.49
C GLU A 145 -9.12 -0.56 -1.04
N ASN A 146 -8.42 -1.04 -0.02
CA ASN A 146 -8.52 -2.44 0.41
C ASN A 146 -9.91 -2.76 1.00
N SER A 147 -10.52 -3.85 0.54
CA SER A 147 -11.72 -4.41 1.16
C SER A 147 -11.36 -5.21 2.41
N MET A 148 -12.21 -5.11 3.43
CA MET A 148 -12.17 -5.99 4.58
C MET A 148 -12.67 -7.39 4.18
N VAL A 149 -11.90 -8.41 4.53
CA VAL A 149 -12.23 -9.80 4.25
C VAL A 149 -12.09 -10.63 5.52
N VAL A 150 -12.84 -11.74 5.59
CA VAL A 150 -12.75 -12.71 6.68
C VAL A 150 -12.21 -14.02 6.14
N MET A 151 -11.16 -14.53 6.78
CA MET A 151 -10.46 -15.77 6.41
C MET A 151 -10.79 -16.85 7.44
N ALA A 152 -11.36 -17.97 7.00
CA ALA A 152 -11.57 -19.14 7.85
C ALA A 152 -10.27 -19.94 7.96
N LEU A 153 -9.60 -19.89 9.11
CA LEU A 153 -8.30 -20.51 9.36
C LEU A 153 -8.41 -21.66 10.37
N LYS A 154 -7.69 -22.77 10.18
CA LYS A 154 -7.54 -23.79 11.23
C LYS A 154 -6.48 -23.36 12.23
N GLY A 155 -6.42 -24.02 13.39
CA GLY A 155 -5.44 -23.67 14.42
C GLY A 155 -3.98 -23.76 13.98
N ASP A 156 -3.63 -24.63 13.03
CA ASP A 156 -2.28 -24.67 12.45
C ASP A 156 -1.90 -23.35 11.77
N GLN A 157 -2.84 -22.72 11.04
CA GLN A 157 -2.60 -21.41 10.43
C GLN A 157 -2.53 -20.29 11.48
N ILE A 158 -3.18 -20.46 12.64
CA ILE A 158 -2.98 -19.55 13.78
C ILE A 158 -1.56 -19.66 14.34
N LEU A 159 -0.99 -20.87 14.43
CA LEU A 159 0.42 -21.06 14.82
C LEU A 159 1.37 -20.40 13.81
N GLU A 160 1.10 -20.54 12.51
CA GLU A 160 1.86 -19.85 11.47
C GLU A 160 1.75 -18.33 11.58
N LEU A 161 0.55 -17.81 11.86
CA LEU A 161 0.28 -16.39 12.08
C LEU A 161 1.09 -15.83 13.26
N THR A 162 1.07 -16.51 14.41
CA THR A 162 1.86 -16.07 15.59
C THR A 162 3.36 -16.14 15.31
N SER A 163 3.83 -17.18 14.62
CA SER A 163 5.22 -17.31 14.18
C SER A 163 5.64 -16.18 13.24
N TYR A 164 4.74 -15.77 12.33
CA TYR A 164 4.95 -14.63 11.46
C TYR A 164 5.09 -13.33 12.26
N ILE A 165 4.21 -13.07 13.23
CA ILE A 165 4.27 -11.85 14.06
C ILE A 165 5.64 -11.77 14.77
N ILE A 166 6.07 -12.88 15.39
CA ILE A 166 7.36 -12.95 16.08
C ILE A 166 8.52 -12.68 15.12
N LYS A 167 8.49 -13.27 13.91
CA LYS A 167 9.52 -13.09 12.90
C LYS A 167 9.55 -11.67 12.34
N ALA A 168 8.39 -11.05 12.14
CA ALA A 168 8.27 -9.72 11.55
C ALA A 168 8.81 -8.62 12.48
N GLN A 169 8.79 -8.83 13.80
CA GLN A 169 9.25 -7.87 14.82
C GLN A 169 8.68 -6.46 14.62
N LYS A 170 7.42 -6.39 14.21
CA LYS A 170 6.67 -5.15 14.03
C LYS A 170 5.37 -5.26 14.81
N ALA A 171 4.91 -4.13 15.34
CA ALA A 171 3.62 -4.03 15.99
C ALA A 171 2.48 -4.17 14.96
N GLN A 172 2.14 -5.41 14.61
CA GLN A 172 1.03 -5.74 13.73
C GLN A 172 -0.28 -5.50 14.47
N PRO A 173 -1.25 -4.75 13.89
CA PRO A 173 -2.59 -4.62 14.48
C PRO A 173 -3.23 -5.99 14.69
N LEU A 174 -3.54 -6.34 15.94
CA LEU A 174 -4.07 -7.64 16.33
C LEU A 174 -5.23 -7.44 17.29
N SER A 175 -6.39 -8.07 17.09
CA SER A 175 -7.52 -8.05 18.05
C SER A 175 -8.07 -9.45 18.28
N GLY A 176 -8.66 -9.71 19.44
CA GLY A 176 -9.30 -10.99 19.76
C GLY A 176 -8.35 -12.15 20.09
N MET A 177 -7.04 -11.90 20.09
CA MET A 177 -6.00 -12.89 20.40
C MET A 177 -4.95 -12.30 21.36
N THR A 178 -4.49 -13.13 22.28
CA THR A 178 -3.30 -12.85 23.10
C THR A 178 -2.32 -14.02 23.08
N PHE A 179 -1.02 -13.76 23.20
CA PHE A 179 -0.01 -14.81 23.40
C PHE A 179 1.27 -14.28 24.04
N THR A 180 2.10 -15.19 24.52
CA THR A 180 3.43 -14.91 25.07
C THR A 180 4.51 -15.42 24.12
N ILE A 181 5.49 -14.58 23.84
CA ILE A 181 6.70 -14.95 23.11
C ILE A 181 7.69 -15.54 24.11
N ALA A 182 7.97 -16.83 23.97
CA ALA A 182 8.94 -17.52 24.81
C ALA A 182 10.39 -17.13 24.46
N LYS A 183 11.33 -17.47 25.36
CA LYS A 183 12.77 -17.18 25.16
C LYS A 183 13.36 -17.77 23.87
N ASP A 184 12.82 -18.91 23.43
CA ASP A 184 13.19 -19.59 22.17
C ASP A 184 12.52 -18.98 20.93
N LYS A 185 11.83 -17.84 21.07
CA LYS A 185 11.08 -17.15 20.02
C LYS A 185 9.92 -17.96 19.44
N THR A 186 9.31 -18.83 20.24
CA THR A 186 8.03 -19.49 19.93
C THR A 186 6.87 -18.79 20.63
N ALA A 187 5.65 -18.97 20.11
CA ALA A 187 4.43 -18.50 20.77
C ALA A 187 3.92 -19.55 21.77
N LYS A 188 3.58 -19.12 22.98
CA LYS A 188 2.94 -19.90 24.04
C LYS A 188 1.72 -19.17 24.60
N ASN A 189 0.89 -19.89 25.35
CA ASN A 189 -0.32 -19.33 25.98
C ASN A 189 -1.20 -18.58 24.96
N ILE A 190 -1.37 -19.15 23.76
CA ILE A 190 -2.18 -18.55 22.71
C ILE A 190 -3.64 -18.67 23.13
N MET A 191 -4.29 -17.53 23.35
CA MET A 191 -5.69 -17.43 23.69
C MET A 191 -6.42 -16.68 22.57
N ILE A 192 -7.57 -17.20 22.16
CA ILE A 192 -8.49 -16.55 21.22
C ILE A 192 -9.82 -16.37 21.94
N GLN A 193 -10.31 -15.13 22.00
CA GLN A 193 -11.54 -14.78 22.73
C GLN A 193 -11.52 -15.32 24.18
N GLY A 194 -10.36 -15.24 24.85
CA GLY A 194 -10.18 -15.71 26.23
C GLY A 194 -10.11 -17.23 26.41
N LYS A 195 -10.15 -18.02 25.32
CA LYS A 195 -10.06 -19.49 25.38
C LYS A 195 -8.74 -19.98 24.78
N PRO A 196 -8.12 -21.07 25.29
CA PRO A 196 -6.92 -21.64 24.69
C PRO A 196 -7.14 -22.03 23.23
N LEU A 197 -6.09 -21.88 22.41
CA LEU A 197 -6.08 -22.33 21.02
C LEU A 197 -6.44 -23.82 20.92
N ASP A 198 -7.54 -24.10 20.22
CA ASP A 198 -7.91 -25.44 19.74
C ASP A 198 -7.48 -25.59 18.27
N LEU A 199 -6.66 -26.62 17.99
CA LEU A 199 -6.12 -26.91 16.67
C LEU A 199 -7.17 -27.42 15.66
N ASN A 200 -8.25 -28.03 16.16
CA ASN A 200 -9.30 -28.61 15.33
C ASN A 200 -10.42 -27.60 15.00
N LYS A 201 -10.41 -26.42 15.63
CA LYS A 201 -11.40 -25.37 15.41
C LYS A 201 -11.04 -24.51 14.19
N ILE A 202 -12.07 -24.05 13.47
CA ILE A 202 -11.97 -22.97 12.48
C ILE A 202 -12.16 -21.63 13.20
N TYR A 203 -11.24 -20.70 12.98
CA TYR A 203 -11.31 -19.32 13.45
C TYR A 203 -11.57 -18.39 12.27
N TYR A 204 -12.50 -17.46 12.44
CA TYR A 204 -12.80 -16.42 11.46
C TYR A 204 -11.94 -15.20 11.73
N VAL A 205 -10.96 -14.99 10.86
CA VAL A 205 -9.94 -13.94 11.01
C VAL A 205 -10.20 -12.80 10.05
N ALA A 206 -10.55 -11.64 10.59
CA ALA A 206 -10.66 -10.40 9.83
C ALA A 206 -9.28 -9.90 9.38
N THR A 207 -9.17 -9.55 8.10
CA THR A 207 -8.00 -8.91 7.51
C THR A 207 -8.41 -8.09 6.29
N ASN A 208 -7.49 -7.80 5.37
CA ASN A 208 -7.80 -7.15 4.09
C ASN A 208 -7.41 -8.00 2.88
N ASP A 209 -7.97 -7.64 1.72
CA ASP A 209 -7.75 -8.33 0.45
C ASP A 209 -6.26 -8.43 0.04
N TYR A 210 -5.45 -7.40 0.27
CA TYR A 210 -4.01 -7.40 0.00
C TYR A 210 -3.28 -8.49 0.81
N LEU A 211 -3.53 -8.57 2.12
CA LEU A 211 -2.93 -9.57 3.00
C LEU A 211 -3.49 -10.97 2.75
N ALA A 212 -4.80 -11.07 2.50
CA ALA A 212 -5.45 -12.34 2.18
C ALA A 212 -4.88 -12.98 0.91
N ASN A 213 -4.37 -12.18 -0.02
CA ASN A 213 -3.72 -12.62 -1.25
C ASN A 213 -2.19 -12.84 -1.09
N GLY A 214 -1.67 -12.87 0.14
CA GLY A 214 -0.26 -13.13 0.45
C GLY A 214 0.64 -11.90 0.55
N GLY A 215 0.06 -10.70 0.57
CA GLY A 215 0.78 -9.46 0.85
C GLY A 215 1.60 -9.52 2.14
N ASP A 216 2.70 -8.76 2.20
CA ASP A 216 3.64 -8.74 3.33
C ASP A 216 4.14 -10.12 3.80
N SER A 217 4.17 -11.11 2.89
CA SER A 217 4.54 -12.50 3.18
C SER A 217 3.62 -13.21 4.19
N MET A 218 2.37 -12.77 4.34
CA MET A 218 1.35 -13.43 5.17
C MET A 218 0.70 -14.64 4.45
N SER A 219 1.53 -15.58 3.98
CA SER A 219 1.10 -16.70 3.14
C SER A 219 0.16 -17.70 3.83
N PHE A 220 0.09 -17.69 5.16
CA PHE A 220 -0.85 -18.51 5.93
C PHE A 220 -2.32 -18.22 5.59
N PHE A 221 -2.64 -17.00 5.10
CA PHE A 221 -3.99 -16.69 4.62
C PHE A 221 -4.37 -17.46 3.35
N ALA A 222 -3.41 -17.80 2.48
CA ALA A 222 -3.68 -18.58 1.28
C ALA A 222 -4.12 -20.02 1.59
N LYS A 223 -3.87 -20.51 2.81
CA LYS A 223 -4.31 -21.82 3.32
C LYS A 223 -5.70 -21.78 3.95
N SER A 224 -6.38 -20.64 3.92
CA SER A 224 -7.73 -20.51 4.43
C SER A 224 -8.68 -21.45 3.70
N VAL A 225 -9.55 -22.13 4.45
CA VAL A 225 -10.55 -23.04 3.87
C VAL A 225 -11.68 -22.27 3.18
N GLN A 226 -11.88 -21.00 3.54
CA GLN A 226 -12.90 -20.14 2.96
C GLN A 226 -12.58 -18.66 3.18
N LYS A 227 -12.78 -17.85 2.14
CA LYS A 227 -12.66 -16.39 2.16
C LYS A 227 -14.03 -15.76 2.00
N TYR A 228 -14.33 -14.75 2.79
CA TYR A 228 -15.55 -13.95 2.70
C TYR A 228 -15.16 -12.50 2.44
N ASP A 229 -15.64 -11.92 1.33
CA ASP A 229 -15.51 -10.49 1.09
C ASP A 229 -16.70 -9.77 1.71
N LEU A 230 -16.42 -8.83 2.62
CA LEU A 230 -17.49 -8.06 3.26
C LEU A 230 -17.99 -6.93 2.35
N ASN A 231 -17.32 -6.65 1.22
CA ASN A 231 -17.55 -5.48 0.38
C ASN A 231 -17.62 -4.19 1.23
N TYR A 232 -16.71 -4.10 2.20
CA TYR A 232 -16.65 -3.01 3.16
C TYR A 232 -15.20 -2.53 3.24
N LYS A 233 -14.93 -1.33 2.73
CA LYS A 233 -13.56 -0.82 2.69
C LYS A 233 -13.06 -0.60 4.11
N LEU A 234 -11.79 -0.93 4.37
CA LEU A 234 -11.20 -0.72 5.69
C LEU A 234 -11.21 0.74 6.12
N ARG A 235 -11.10 1.67 5.17
CA ARG A 235 -11.23 3.10 5.47
C ARG A 235 -12.66 3.46 5.87
N ASP A 236 -13.67 2.91 5.20
CA ASP A 236 -15.08 3.15 5.53
C ASP A 236 -15.44 2.55 6.90
N VAL A 237 -14.85 1.41 7.25
CA VAL A 237 -14.90 0.82 8.60
C VAL A 237 -14.45 1.84 9.66
N LEU A 238 -13.34 2.55 9.43
CA LEU A 238 -12.85 3.60 10.34
C LEU A 238 -13.77 4.84 10.34
N ILE A 239 -14.17 5.33 9.17
CA ILE A 239 -15.04 6.51 9.05
C ILE A 239 -16.37 6.28 9.78
N ASP A 240 -16.99 5.13 9.57
CA ASP A 240 -18.26 4.80 10.22
C ASP A 240 -18.11 4.63 11.72
N TYR A 241 -16.99 4.07 12.18
CA TYR A 241 -16.69 4.02 13.61
C TYR A 241 -16.50 5.40 14.20
N PHE A 242 -15.77 6.29 13.52
CA PHE A 242 -15.60 7.68 13.97
C PHE A 242 -16.94 8.42 14.04
N LYS A 243 -17.87 8.17 13.12
CA LYS A 243 -19.24 8.73 13.19
C LYS A 243 -20.07 8.17 14.37
N GLU A 244 -19.74 6.98 14.86
CA GLU A 244 -20.49 6.28 15.90
C GLU A 244 -20.09 6.72 17.32
N VAL A 245 -18.86 7.22 17.49
CA VAL A 245 -18.31 7.58 18.79
C VAL A 245 -17.98 9.06 18.87
N ASP A 246 -18.28 9.67 20.01
CA ASP A 246 -17.86 11.04 20.28
C ASP A 246 -16.34 11.13 20.52
N THR A 247 -15.82 10.23 21.37
CA THR A 247 -14.41 10.21 21.76
C THR A 247 -13.77 8.85 21.44
N ILE A 248 -12.63 8.87 20.74
CA ILE A 248 -11.86 7.68 20.38
C ILE A 248 -11.20 7.08 21.63
N PRO A 249 -11.40 5.78 21.92
CA PRO A 249 -10.74 5.12 23.03
C PRO A 249 -9.24 4.92 22.74
N VAL A 250 -8.42 5.10 23.78
CA VAL A 250 -6.99 4.81 23.72
C VAL A 250 -6.76 3.39 24.24
N ALA A 251 -6.76 2.41 23.33
CA ALA A 251 -6.52 1.01 23.67
C ALA A 251 -5.08 0.81 24.19
N LYS A 252 -4.93 0.56 25.50
CA LYS A 252 -3.64 0.32 26.19
C LYS A 252 -3.49 -1.13 26.66
N ASP A 253 -4.40 -2.01 26.25
CA ASP A 253 -4.37 -3.43 26.60
C ASP A 253 -3.19 -4.17 25.94
N ILE A 254 -2.62 -5.11 26.69
CA ILE A 254 -1.45 -5.88 26.29
C ILE A 254 -1.91 -7.18 25.65
N ARG A 255 -1.61 -7.34 24.35
CA ARG A 255 -2.00 -8.53 23.55
C ARG A 255 -0.85 -9.51 23.37
N ILE A 256 0.38 -9.01 23.35
CA ILE A 256 1.59 -9.81 23.18
C ILE A 256 2.55 -9.48 24.33
N THR A 257 3.04 -10.52 25.01
CA THR A 257 4.06 -10.42 26.07
C THR A 257 5.33 -11.17 25.69
N GLU A 258 6.45 -10.88 26.35
CA GLU A 258 7.72 -11.62 26.23
C GLU A 258 8.11 -12.21 27.60
N GLU A 259 8.67 -13.42 27.61
CA GLU A 259 9.33 -14.06 28.77
C GLU A 259 10.72 -13.49 29.09
#